data_AF-A0A7W8NJG4-F1
#
_entry.id   AF-A0A7W8NJG4-F1
#
_cell.length_a   1.000
_cell.length_b   1.000
_cell.length_c   1.000
_cell.angle_alpha   90.00
_cell.angle_beta   90.00
_cell.angle_gamma   90.00
#
_symmetry.space_group_name_H-M   'P 1'
#
loop_
_entity.id
_entity.type
_entity.pdbx_description
1 polymer ?
#
loop_
_entity_poly.entity_id
_entity_poly.type
_entity_poly.pdbx_seq_one_letter_code
_entity_poly.pdbx_strand_id
1 'polypeptide(L)'
;MEQDLRDIFRDPSSDQALQDSAILLQGLADGDEAALCLLHRQYAGQLLTLAMRQGLSNPEQAVEDAFMLMYRSAGCFTRCALEPSIWIIGMAFWHFRRMRSDSVGSP
;
A
#
# COMPACT_ATOMS: atom_id res chain seq x y z
N MET A 1 -11.77 1.94 -14.17
CA MET A 1 -11.39 1.48 -12.81
C MET A 1 -10.14 2.19 -12.31
N GLU A 2 -9.12 2.42 -13.14
CA GLU A 2 -7.91 3.18 -12.78
C GLU A 2 -8.16 4.69 -12.52
N GLN A 3 -9.15 5.30 -13.18
CA GLN A 3 -9.49 6.71 -12.95
C GLN A 3 -10.18 6.98 -11.60
N ASP A 4 -10.96 6.04 -11.06
CA ASP A 4 -11.65 6.18 -9.76
C ASP A 4 -10.65 6.19 -8.60
N LEU A 5 -9.66 5.30 -8.67
CA LEU A 5 -8.53 5.27 -7.73
C LEU A 5 -7.67 6.54 -7.82
N ARG A 6 -7.46 7.08 -9.03
CA ARG A 6 -6.75 8.36 -9.18
C ARG A 6 -7.56 9.52 -8.60
N ASP A 7 -8.88 9.56 -8.76
CA ASP A 7 -9.70 10.70 -8.33
C ASP A 7 -9.94 10.75 -6.81
N ILE A 8 -10.07 9.60 -6.14
CA ILE A 8 -10.17 9.52 -4.65
C ILE A 8 -8.91 10.05 -3.96
N PHE A 9 -7.74 9.96 -4.62
CA PHE A 9 -6.44 10.25 -4.02
C PHE A 9 -5.68 11.42 -4.68
N ARG A 10 -6.34 12.18 -5.58
CA ARG A 10 -5.72 13.32 -6.28
C ARG A 10 -5.82 14.60 -5.44
N ASP A 11 -4.84 14.80 -4.56
CA ASP A 11 -4.51 16.11 -3.98
C ASP A 11 -3.37 16.77 -4.79
N PRO A 12 -3.39 18.08 -5.08
CA PRO A 12 -2.31 18.76 -5.81
C PRO A 12 -0.97 18.83 -5.05
N SER A 13 -0.91 18.44 -3.76
CA SER A 13 0.34 18.21 -3.02
C SER A 13 1.03 16.87 -3.36
N SER A 14 0.39 16.03 -4.19
CA SER A 14 0.83 14.66 -4.49
C SER A 14 2.16 14.53 -5.23
N ASP A 15 2.65 15.55 -5.92
CA ASP A 15 3.95 15.44 -6.64
C ASP A 15 5.13 15.32 -5.65
N GLN A 16 5.11 16.12 -4.58
CA GLN A 16 6.09 16.01 -3.50
C GLN A 16 5.91 14.70 -2.72
N ALA A 17 4.66 14.26 -2.48
CA ALA A 17 4.38 12.99 -1.83
C ALA A 17 4.83 11.79 -2.67
N LEU A 18 4.76 11.87 -4.01
CA LEU A 18 5.27 10.87 -4.95
C LEU A 18 6.79 10.75 -4.87
N GLN A 19 7.49 11.89 -4.87
CA GLN A 19 8.95 11.92 -4.73
C GLN A 19 9.39 11.38 -3.36
N ASP A 20 8.71 11.77 -2.28
CA ASP A 20 8.97 11.28 -0.93
C ASP A 20 8.76 9.76 -0.85
N SER A 21 7.67 9.26 -1.44
CA SER A 21 7.36 7.82 -1.48
C SER A 21 8.38 6.99 -2.24
N ALA A 22 8.96 7.52 -3.33
CA ALA A 22 10.03 6.83 -4.05
C ALA A 22 11.28 6.66 -3.16
N ILE A 23 11.66 7.72 -2.43
CA ILE A 23 12.79 7.70 -1.50
C ILE A 23 12.52 6.72 -0.35
N LEU A 24 11.30 6.75 0.21
CA LEU A 24 10.88 5.82 1.26
C LEU A 24 10.93 4.36 0.77
N LEU A 25 10.42 4.06 -0.42
CA LEU A 25 10.48 2.70 -0.96
C LEU A 25 11.91 2.22 -1.24
N GLN A 26 12.80 3.12 -1.67
CA GLN A 26 14.23 2.81 -1.78
C GLN A 26 14.85 2.54 -0.41
N GLY A 27 14.51 3.32 0.62
CA GLY A 27 14.91 3.06 2.01
C GLY A 27 14.40 1.71 2.52
N LEU A 28 13.13 1.36 2.27
CA LEU A 28 12.59 0.04 2.60
C LEU A 28 13.39 -1.09 1.90
N ALA A 29 13.83 -0.89 0.66
CA ALA A 29 14.63 -1.88 -0.06
C ALA A 29 16.04 -2.06 0.52
N ASP A 30 16.57 -1.02 1.16
CA ASP A 30 17.84 -1.05 1.89
C ASP A 30 17.69 -1.62 3.32
N GLY A 31 16.44 -1.84 3.78
CA GLY A 31 16.13 -2.32 5.13
C GLY A 31 15.94 -1.20 6.16
N ASP A 32 15.73 0.04 5.72
CA ASP A 32 15.51 1.19 6.59
C ASP A 32 14.11 1.13 7.23
N GLU A 33 14.06 0.78 8.52
CA GLU A 33 12.82 0.69 9.29
C GLU A 33 12.15 2.07 9.50
N ALA A 34 12.93 3.16 9.49
CA ALA A 34 12.38 4.50 9.62
C ALA A 34 11.56 4.88 8.38
N ALA A 35 11.99 4.44 7.19
CA ALA A 35 11.25 4.60 5.95
C ALA A 35 9.90 3.87 6.00
N LEU A 36 9.84 2.67 6.57
CA LEU A 36 8.58 1.95 6.81
C LEU A 36 7.64 2.74 7.73
N CYS A 37 8.16 3.32 8.81
CA CYS A 37 7.37 4.11 9.75
C CYS A 37 6.77 5.37 9.08
N LEU A 38 7.55 6.07 8.26
CA LEU A 38 7.10 7.23 7.50
C LEU A 38 6.05 6.86 6.45
N LEU A 39 6.28 5.77 5.71
CA LEU A 39 5.33 5.22 4.74
C LEU A 39 4.01 4.85 5.43
N HIS A 40 4.10 4.19 6.58
CA HIS A 40 2.93 3.83 7.39
C HIS A 40 2.16 5.09 7.80
N ARG A 41 2.83 6.12 8.31
CA ARG A 41 2.18 7.37 8.72
C ARG A 41 1.46 8.07 7.57
N GLN A 42 2.02 8.00 6.36
CA GLN A 42 1.46 8.66 5.17
C GLN A 42 0.29 7.88 4.54
N TYR A 43 0.37 6.55 4.52
CA TYR A 43 -0.57 5.70 3.78
C TYR A 43 -1.55 4.93 4.67
N ALA A 44 -1.32 4.76 5.97
CA ALA A 44 -2.15 3.93 6.84
C ALA A 44 -3.63 4.36 6.83
N GLY A 45 -3.93 5.67 6.92
CA GLY A 45 -5.31 6.15 6.89
C GLY A 45 -6.04 5.85 5.57
N GLN A 46 -5.31 5.96 4.45
CA GLN A 46 -5.83 5.68 3.11
C GLN A 46 -6.08 4.18 2.91
N LEU A 47 -5.13 3.35 3.34
CA LEU A 47 -5.24 1.89 3.25
C LEU A 47 -6.28 1.33 4.21
N LEU A 48 -6.44 1.91 5.39
CA LEU A 48 -7.48 1.54 6.34
C LEU A 48 -8.87 1.83 5.77
N THR A 49 -9.05 3.02 5.18
CA THR A 49 -10.29 3.38 4.48
C THR A 49 -10.58 2.40 3.34
N LEU A 50 -9.56 2.01 2.57
CA LEU A 50 -9.69 1.02 1.51
C LEU A 50 -10.07 -0.37 2.04
N ALA A 51 -9.44 -0.84 3.12
CA ALA A 51 -9.71 -2.11 3.77
C ALA A 51 -11.15 -2.17 4.32
N MET A 52 -11.61 -1.09 4.95
CA MET A 52 -12.99 -0.94 5.42
C MET A 52 -13.98 -0.97 4.25
N ARG A 53 -13.69 -0.26 3.15
CA ARG A 53 -14.54 -0.27 1.94
C ARG A 53 -14.61 -1.65 1.28
N GLN A 54 -13.57 -2.47 1.42
CA GLN A 54 -13.54 -3.84 0.91
C GLN A 54 -14.30 -4.83 1.81
N GLY A 55 -14.79 -4.40 2.97
CA GLY A 55 -15.54 -5.24 3.91
C GLY A 55 -14.68 -6.28 4.62
N LEU A 56 -13.40 -5.99 4.84
CA LEU A 56 -12.51 -6.90 5.59
C LEU A 56 -12.92 -6.97 7.06
N SER A 57 -12.91 -8.17 7.63
CA SER A 57 -13.28 -8.39 9.04
C SER A 57 -12.30 -7.75 10.03
N ASN A 58 -11.01 -7.68 9.68
CA ASN A 58 -9.95 -7.05 10.49
C ASN A 58 -9.12 -6.09 9.62
N PRO A 59 -9.61 -4.86 9.37
CA PRO A 59 -8.98 -3.94 8.44
C PRO A 59 -7.63 -3.41 8.94
N GLU A 60 -7.44 -3.25 10.26
CA GLU A 60 -6.18 -2.81 10.85
C GLU A 60 -5.08 -3.86 10.66
N GLN A 61 -5.36 -5.11 11.02
CA GLN A 61 -4.42 -6.23 10.82
C GLN A 61 -4.06 -6.43 9.35
N ALA A 62 -5.04 -6.25 8.45
CA ALA A 62 -4.85 -6.32 7.01
C ALA A 62 -3.88 -5.25 6.50
N VAL A 63 -4.00 -4.02 7.01
CA VAL A 63 -3.11 -2.91 6.67
C VAL A 63 -1.68 -3.20 7.16
N GLU A 64 -1.52 -3.68 8.39
CA GLU A 64 -0.20 -4.05 8.93
C GLU A 64 0.47 -5.17 8.12
N ASP A 65 -0.28 -6.22 7.75
CA ASP A 65 0.26 -7.31 6.91
C ASP A 65 0.64 -6.80 5.52
N ALA A 66 -0.17 -5.90 4.94
CA ALA A 66 0.17 -5.26 3.67
C ALA A 66 1.50 -4.49 3.74
N PHE A 67 1.74 -3.73 4.81
CA PHE A 67 3.01 -3.03 5.01
C PHE A 67 4.19 -3.99 5.20
N MET A 68 4.02 -5.07 5.95
CA MET A 68 5.05 -6.11 6.06
C MET A 68 5.34 -6.80 4.72
N LEU A 69 4.32 -7.06 3.91
CA LEU A 69 4.46 -7.61 2.56
C LEU A 69 5.24 -6.63 1.66
N MET A 70 4.94 -5.33 1.75
CA MET A 70 5.68 -4.29 1.02
C MET A 70 7.14 -4.27 1.45
N TYR A 71 7.45 -4.31 2.75
CA TYR A 71 8.83 -4.37 3.25
C TYR A 71 9.59 -5.58 2.70
N ARG A 72 8.99 -6.78 2.75
CA ARG A 72 9.60 -8.00 2.19
C ARG A 72 9.76 -7.96 0.67
N SER A 73 8.94 -7.17 -0.02
CA SER A 73 8.92 -7.07 -1.48
C SER A 73 9.56 -5.80 -2.02
N ALA A 74 10.11 -4.94 -1.15
CA ALA A 74 10.66 -3.64 -1.53
C ALA A 74 11.85 -3.79 -2.49
N GLY A 75 12.64 -4.85 -2.35
CA GLY A 75 13.70 -5.20 -3.30
C GLY A 75 13.21 -5.49 -4.72
N CYS A 76 11.94 -5.84 -4.91
CA CYS A 76 11.34 -6.02 -6.24
C CYS A 76 10.89 -4.69 -6.86
N PHE A 77 10.55 -3.68 -6.05
CA PHE A 77 10.14 -2.36 -6.55
C PHE A 77 11.25 -1.71 -7.39
N THR A 78 12.51 -1.84 -7.00
CA THR A 78 13.66 -1.31 -7.77
C THR A 78 13.75 -1.86 -9.20
N ARG A 79 13.07 -2.99 -9.49
CA ARG A 79 13.01 -3.62 -10.82
C ARG A 79 11.72 -3.29 -11.58
N CYS A 80 10.75 -2.65 -10.93
CA CYS A 80 9.48 -2.26 -11.54
C CYS A 80 9.54 -0.79 -11.96
N ALA A 81 9.24 -0.50 -13.23
CA ALA A 81 9.09 0.87 -13.74
C ALA A 81 7.73 1.51 -13.37
N LEU A 82 7.14 1.11 -12.22
CA LEU A 82 5.84 1.58 -11.78
C LEU A 82 6.00 2.80 -10.85
N GLU A 83 5.04 3.71 -10.88
CA GLU A 83 4.98 4.80 -9.90
C GLU A 83 4.87 4.22 -8.47
N PRO A 84 5.55 4.81 -7.49
CA PRO A 84 5.61 4.29 -6.11
C PRO A 84 4.21 4.15 -5.49
N SER A 85 3.36 5.15 -5.67
CA SER A 85 1.97 5.12 -5.20
C SER A 85 1.15 4.00 -5.87
N ILE A 86 1.35 3.75 -7.16
CA ILE A 86 0.65 2.66 -7.87
C ILE A 86 1.10 1.30 -7.35
N TRP A 87 2.39 1.13 -7.07
CA TRP A 87 2.93 -0.11 -6.52
C TRP A 87 2.40 -0.38 -5.11
N ILE A 88 2.45 0.62 -4.22
CA ILE A 88 1.94 0.54 -2.83
C ILE A 88 0.46 0.17 -2.83
N ILE A 89 -0.35 0.91 -3.59
CA ILE A 89 -1.80 0.69 -3.67
C ILE A 89 -2.10 -0.66 -4.31
N GLY A 90 -1.39 -1.04 -5.37
CA GLY A 90 -1.56 -2.32 -6.06
C GLY A 90 -1.28 -3.51 -5.14
N MET A 91 -0.20 -3.45 -4.35
CA MET A 91 0.16 -4.47 -3.38
C MET A 91 -0.92 -4.60 -2.28
N ALA A 92 -1.34 -3.49 -1.69
CA ALA A 92 -2.39 -3.48 -0.68
C ALA A 92 -3.73 -3.99 -1.23
N PHE A 93 -4.14 -3.53 -2.41
CA PHE A 93 -5.37 -3.97 -3.06
C PHE A 93 -5.36 -5.46 -3.39
N TRP A 94 -4.25 -5.99 -3.91
CA TRP A 94 -4.11 -7.41 -4.19
C TRP A 94 -4.18 -8.25 -2.90
N HIS A 95 -3.52 -7.79 -1.84
CA HIS A 95 -3.53 -8.43 -0.54
C HIS A 95 -4.93 -8.46 0.10
N PHE A 96 -5.63 -7.32 0.11
CA PHE A 96 -7.00 -7.22 0.61
C PHE A 96 -7.97 -8.11 -0.18
N ARG A 97 -7.83 -8.13 -1.50
CA ARG A 97 -8.65 -8.98 -2.37
C ARG A 97 -8.41 -10.46 -2.08
N ARG A 98 -7.16 -10.85 -1.81
CA ARG A 98 -6.80 -12.22 -1.43
C ARG A 98 -7.42 -12.61 -0.09
N MET A 99 -7.31 -11.77 0.94
CA MET A 99 -7.92 -12.05 2.26
C MET A 99 -9.44 -12.18 2.18
N ARG A 100 -10.10 -11.33 1.37
CA ARG A 100 -11.55 -11.45 1.14
C ARG A 100 -11.94 -12.80 0.51
N SER A 101 -11.08 -13.35 -0.36
CA SER A 101 -11.30 -14.67 -0.95
C SER A 101 -11.10 -15.82 0.04
N ASP A 102 -10.19 -15.65 1.01
CA ASP A 102 -9.92 -16.65 2.05
C ASP A 102 -11.10 -16.78 3.03
N SER A 103 -11.73 -15.64 3.39
CA SER A 103 -12.91 -15.60 4.26
C SER A 103 -14.20 -16.18 3.65
N VAL A 104 -14.26 -16.38 2.33
CA VAL A 104 -15.41 -16.98 1.62
C VAL A 104 -15.25 -18.51 1.47
N GLY A 105 -14.14 -19.09 1.94
CA GLY A 105 -13.83 -20.51 1.84
C GLY A 105 -13.88 -21.24 3.18
N SER A 106 -15.04 -21.32 3.83
CA SER A 106 -15.31 -22.38 4.81
C SER A 106 -16.77 -22.83 4.67
N PRO A 107 -17.03 -24.03 4.11
CA PRO A 107 -18.36 -24.62 4.01
C PRO A 107 -18.91 -25.07 5.37
#